data_AF-E7G7S0-F1
#
_entry.id   AF-E7G7S0-F1
#
_cell.length_a   1.000
_cell.length_b   1.000
_cell.length_c   1.000
_cell.angle_alpha   90.00
_cell.angle_beta   90.00
_cell.angle_gamma   90.00
#
_symmetry.space_group_name_H-M   'P 1'
#
loop_
_entity.id
_entity.type
_entity.pdbx_description
1 polymer ?
#
loop_
_entity_poly.entity_id
_entity_poly.type
_entity_poly.pdbx_seq_one_letter_code
_entity_poly.pdbx_strand_id
1 'polypeptide(L)'
;MIVDIVYSDNMVLQRDTCHYITGQCLDNEDVSIYFQEKRYRCQSKNNKWEICLDNLKVGGPYQLLIESHECQIIWEHIYVGDVYLAAGQSNMEYRLKDSYLADKYIHSQDLHNIFFFQVPRVEYIENGLAYPEFEKPNWQEANSTTLENLSAVAYHFVRTLRQYTDIPIGIVECNKGGTSASCWIPNKELEKDICLKELYVDRYFQDIQDQSDEDEDRKIDEFKQNIQLYMEKVETYKNIHPDQNMSEVKKAVGHTPWPGPKGKKDFGRPGGLYETMFSVIKNYSFASVLWYQGEEDVKYAEYYDILLTSLIHKWRSDLRNSHLPFFCIQLPNYNDEKYDKWPILREKQALVSEKVKDVHLVISIDCGEEFNIHPIHKEVIGERLGKSVLLHYYNYCIYGDAPTMISIKTIDSKLYIKYDQTLYYKGESIHEFEVTNGFLRKCIYPELQGDTLIFSISQEYTELLYAYKNYPIVNLYGSYDIPIAPFRININNNV
;
A
#
# COMPACT_ATOMS: atom_id res chain seq x y z
N MET A 1 -11.16 -31.54 -9.17
CA MET A 1 -11.20 -30.48 -8.13
C MET A 1 -10.02 -29.55 -8.32
N ILE A 2 -10.24 -28.23 -8.22
CA ILE A 2 -9.24 -27.16 -8.27
C ILE A 2 -9.36 -26.39 -6.95
N VAL A 3 -8.25 -25.91 -6.40
CA VAL A 3 -8.22 -25.00 -5.25
C VAL A 3 -7.70 -23.65 -5.69
N ASP A 4 -8.18 -22.57 -5.08
CA ASP A 4 -7.79 -21.20 -5.43
C ASP A 4 -6.26 -21.02 -5.29
N ILE A 5 -5.69 -20.20 -6.18
CA ILE A 5 -4.24 -20.12 -6.46
C ILE A 5 -3.36 -19.72 -5.27
N VAL A 6 -3.93 -19.04 -4.27
CA VAL A 6 -3.22 -18.57 -3.08
C VAL A 6 -2.91 -19.70 -2.09
N TYR A 7 -3.57 -20.86 -2.21
CA TYR A 7 -3.35 -21.99 -1.30
C TYR A 7 -2.30 -22.96 -1.85
N SER A 8 -1.23 -23.17 -1.08
CA SER A 8 -0.13 -24.11 -1.41
C SER A 8 0.68 -24.46 -0.15
N ASP A 9 1.71 -25.30 -0.31
CA ASP A 9 2.71 -25.58 0.74
C ASP A 9 3.33 -24.30 1.29
N ASN A 10 3.81 -24.32 2.54
CA ASN A 10 4.42 -23.18 3.24
C ASN A 10 3.47 -21.99 3.55
N MET A 11 2.17 -22.11 3.27
CA MET A 11 1.23 -21.02 3.53
C MET A 11 1.03 -20.75 5.02
N VAL A 12 0.68 -19.49 5.34
CA VAL A 12 0.27 -19.07 6.68
C VAL A 12 -1.22 -18.75 6.65
N LEU A 13 -2.02 -19.47 7.43
CA LEU A 13 -3.44 -19.21 7.62
C LEU A 13 -3.64 -18.19 8.74
N GLN A 14 -4.50 -17.20 8.52
CA GLN A 14 -4.80 -16.18 9.53
C GLN A 14 -5.47 -16.82 10.75
N ARG A 15 -4.90 -16.57 11.94
CA ARG A 15 -5.45 -16.97 13.24
C ARG A 15 -6.67 -16.13 13.63
N ASP A 16 -7.39 -16.59 14.66
CA ASP A 16 -8.48 -15.87 15.33
C ASP A 16 -9.61 -15.40 14.39
N THR A 17 -9.81 -16.14 13.29
CA THR A 17 -10.89 -15.93 12.34
C THR A 17 -11.36 -17.26 11.75
N CYS A 18 -12.50 -17.23 11.06
CA CYS A 18 -12.90 -18.29 10.14
C CYS A 18 -12.14 -18.08 8.83
N HIS A 19 -11.20 -18.98 8.53
CA HIS A 19 -10.42 -18.94 7.30
C HIS A 19 -11.09 -19.81 6.22
N TYR A 20 -11.43 -19.24 5.07
CA TYR A 20 -12.14 -19.96 4.01
C TYR A 20 -11.16 -20.53 2.99
N ILE A 21 -11.03 -21.84 2.91
CA ILE A 21 -10.37 -22.48 1.75
C ILE A 21 -11.43 -22.71 0.68
N THR A 22 -11.13 -22.28 -0.54
CA THR A 22 -12.08 -22.18 -1.66
C THR A 22 -11.54 -22.81 -2.92
N GLY A 23 -12.45 -23.28 -3.78
CA GLY A 23 -12.08 -23.87 -5.05
C GLY A 23 -13.26 -24.23 -5.94
N GLN A 24 -13.00 -25.06 -6.95
CA GLN A 24 -13.96 -25.49 -7.96
C GLN A 24 -13.98 -27.02 -8.11
N CYS A 25 -15.16 -27.60 -8.31
CA CYS A 25 -15.37 -29.00 -8.70
C CYS A 25 -16.78 -29.15 -9.27
N LEU A 26 -17.19 -30.35 -9.75
CA LEU A 26 -18.54 -30.53 -10.26
C LEU A 26 -19.57 -30.37 -9.14
N ASP A 27 -20.78 -29.94 -9.48
CA ASP A 27 -21.87 -29.79 -8.52
C ASP A 27 -22.22 -31.09 -7.79
N ASN A 28 -22.60 -30.94 -6.50
CA ASN A 28 -22.96 -32.02 -5.59
C ASN A 28 -21.82 -32.96 -5.19
N GLU A 29 -20.56 -32.61 -5.49
CA GLU A 29 -19.39 -33.32 -4.97
C GLU A 29 -19.15 -32.99 -3.49
N ASP A 30 -18.91 -34.03 -2.68
CA ASP A 30 -18.46 -33.87 -1.29
C ASP A 30 -16.96 -33.54 -1.26
N VAL A 31 -16.62 -32.45 -0.59
CA VAL A 31 -15.23 -32.04 -0.32
C VAL A 31 -15.00 -32.05 1.18
N SER A 32 -13.88 -32.64 1.63
CA SER A 32 -13.45 -32.66 3.01
C SER A 32 -12.06 -32.04 3.17
N ILE A 33 -11.86 -31.26 4.24
CA ILE A 33 -10.55 -30.79 4.67
C ILE A 33 -10.23 -31.38 6.04
N TYR A 34 -9.03 -31.92 6.19
CA TYR A 34 -8.49 -32.41 7.45
C TYR A 34 -7.33 -31.50 7.86
N PHE A 35 -7.47 -30.87 9.02
CA PHE A 35 -6.49 -29.94 9.54
C PHE A 35 -6.57 -29.87 11.06
N GLN A 36 -5.42 -29.93 11.75
CA GLN A 36 -5.33 -29.92 13.21
C GLN A 36 -6.29 -30.91 13.91
N GLU A 37 -6.27 -32.18 13.49
CA GLU A 37 -7.12 -33.27 14.04
C GLU A 37 -8.64 -33.07 13.83
N LYS A 38 -9.05 -32.02 13.12
CA LYS A 38 -10.44 -31.75 12.77
C LYS A 38 -10.72 -32.13 11.32
N ARG A 39 -11.98 -32.48 11.06
CA ARG A 39 -12.50 -32.70 9.71
C ARG A 39 -13.62 -31.70 9.43
N TYR A 40 -13.44 -30.95 8.36
CA TYR A 40 -14.40 -29.99 7.82
C TYR A 40 -14.96 -30.53 6.51
N ARG A 41 -16.22 -30.25 6.17
CA ARG A 41 -16.83 -30.72 4.92
C ARG A 41 -17.81 -29.72 4.35
N CYS A 42 -17.95 -29.73 3.03
CA CYS A 42 -19.04 -29.10 2.31
C CYS A 42 -19.45 -29.95 1.11
N GLN A 43 -20.58 -29.61 0.52
CA GLN A 43 -20.96 -30.08 -0.81
C GLN A 43 -20.86 -28.90 -1.78
N SER A 44 -20.27 -29.13 -2.95
CA SER A 44 -20.11 -28.08 -3.97
C SER A 44 -21.44 -27.61 -4.55
N LYS A 45 -21.48 -26.34 -4.93
CA LYS A 45 -22.64 -25.66 -5.54
C LYS A 45 -22.19 -24.61 -6.56
N ASN A 46 -22.86 -24.56 -7.70
CA ASN A 46 -22.50 -23.72 -8.84
C ASN A 46 -21.04 -23.90 -9.29
N ASN A 47 -20.59 -25.15 -9.31
CA ASN A 47 -19.23 -25.61 -9.57
C ASN A 47 -18.16 -25.03 -8.64
N LYS A 48 -18.56 -24.61 -7.44
CA LYS A 48 -17.68 -24.01 -6.43
C LYS A 48 -17.86 -24.69 -5.08
N TRP A 49 -16.82 -24.67 -4.29
CA TRP A 49 -16.86 -25.14 -2.91
C TRP A 49 -16.09 -24.16 -2.01
N GLU A 50 -16.53 -24.04 -0.76
CA GLU A 50 -15.85 -23.27 0.26
C GLU A 50 -15.99 -23.98 1.61
N ILE A 51 -14.90 -24.04 2.38
CA ILE A 51 -14.86 -24.64 3.69
C ILE A 51 -14.24 -23.65 4.67
N CYS A 52 -14.99 -23.33 5.73
CA CYS A 52 -14.51 -22.51 6.85
C CYS A 52 -13.69 -23.35 7.82
N LEU A 53 -12.45 -22.94 8.04
CA LEU A 53 -11.55 -23.46 9.06
C LEU A 53 -11.57 -22.50 10.24
N ASP A 54 -12.14 -22.93 11.36
CA ASP A 54 -12.29 -22.12 12.57
C ASP A 54 -11.44 -22.64 13.74
N ASN A 55 -11.24 -21.78 14.74
CA ASN A 55 -10.59 -22.13 16.00
C ASN A 55 -9.22 -22.82 15.77
N LEU A 56 -8.42 -22.25 14.87
CA LEU A 56 -7.10 -22.76 14.50
C LEU A 56 -6.07 -22.42 15.58
N LYS A 57 -5.31 -23.42 16.01
CA LYS A 57 -4.19 -23.25 16.95
C LYS A 57 -3.00 -22.65 16.23
N VAL A 58 -2.51 -21.51 16.73
CA VAL A 58 -1.30 -20.84 16.25
C VAL A 58 -0.10 -21.79 16.29
N GLY A 59 0.79 -21.67 15.30
CA GLY A 59 2.02 -22.47 15.20
C GLY A 59 2.10 -23.25 13.88
N GLY A 60 2.81 -24.37 13.91
CA GLY A 60 3.13 -25.19 12.75
C GLY A 60 4.57 -25.73 12.87
N PRO A 61 5.07 -26.44 11.85
CA PRO A 61 4.36 -26.83 10.63
C PRO A 61 3.27 -27.86 10.89
N TYR A 62 2.12 -27.71 10.23
CA TYR A 62 1.04 -28.69 10.16
C TYR A 62 0.94 -29.25 8.74
N GLN A 63 0.24 -30.38 8.58
CA GLN A 63 -0.17 -30.91 7.30
C GLN A 63 -1.67 -30.62 7.08
N LEU A 64 -2.06 -30.24 5.87
CA LEU A 64 -3.45 -30.06 5.47
C LEU A 64 -3.78 -31.02 4.32
N LEU A 65 -4.87 -31.76 4.48
CA LEU A 65 -5.34 -32.72 3.49
C LEU A 65 -6.72 -32.30 2.97
N ILE A 66 -6.87 -32.18 1.66
CA ILE A 66 -8.15 -31.98 0.97
C ILE A 66 -8.50 -33.25 0.20
N GLU A 67 -9.71 -33.76 0.41
CA GLU A 67 -10.23 -34.95 -0.24
C GLU A 67 -11.57 -34.65 -0.93
N SER A 68 -11.71 -35.11 -2.17
CA SER A 68 -13.00 -35.40 -2.80
C SER A 68 -13.05 -36.87 -3.21
N HIS A 69 -14.15 -37.33 -3.82
CA HIS A 69 -14.30 -38.73 -4.24
C HIS A 69 -13.19 -39.21 -5.19
N GLU A 70 -12.65 -38.33 -6.04
CA GLU A 70 -11.68 -38.68 -7.09
C GLU A 70 -10.32 -38.01 -6.94
N CYS A 71 -10.15 -37.14 -5.94
CA CYS A 71 -8.98 -36.28 -5.83
C CYS A 71 -8.51 -36.12 -4.39
N GLN A 72 -7.20 -36.19 -4.19
CA GLN A 72 -6.54 -35.94 -2.93
C GLN A 72 -5.44 -34.90 -3.13
N ILE A 73 -5.41 -33.87 -2.29
CA ILE A 73 -4.36 -32.85 -2.25
C ILE A 73 -3.81 -32.81 -0.84
N ILE A 74 -2.48 -32.92 -0.71
CA ILE A 74 -1.77 -32.79 0.56
C ILE A 74 -0.87 -31.58 0.45
N TRP A 75 -0.96 -30.68 1.41
CA TRP A 75 -0.02 -29.59 1.60
C TRP A 75 0.73 -29.75 2.92
N GLU A 76 2.03 -29.54 2.84
CA GLU A 76 3.00 -29.63 3.92
C GLU A 76 3.41 -28.23 4.39
N HIS A 77 3.95 -28.16 5.60
CA HIS A 77 4.46 -26.92 6.21
C HIS A 77 3.42 -25.80 6.28
N ILE A 78 2.20 -26.13 6.73
CA ILE A 78 1.14 -25.14 6.91
C ILE A 78 1.26 -24.51 8.29
N TYR A 79 1.28 -23.19 8.32
CA TYR A 79 1.36 -22.42 9.55
C TYR A 79 0.04 -21.73 9.85
N VAL A 80 -0.20 -21.43 11.12
CA VAL A 80 -1.29 -20.58 11.58
C VAL A 80 -0.69 -19.42 12.35
N GLY A 81 -0.99 -18.20 11.91
CA GLY A 81 -0.38 -16.99 12.43
C GLY A 81 -1.04 -15.73 11.88
N ASP A 82 -0.26 -14.65 11.71
CA ASP A 82 -0.78 -13.36 11.24
C ASP A 82 -0.40 -13.11 9.78
N VAL A 83 -1.40 -12.82 8.94
CA VAL A 83 -1.25 -12.65 7.50
C VAL A 83 -1.55 -11.21 7.11
N TYR A 84 -0.62 -10.54 6.45
CA TYR A 84 -0.76 -9.16 6.03
C TYR A 84 -0.85 -9.06 4.50
N LEU A 85 -1.78 -8.24 4.01
CA LEU A 85 -1.91 -7.93 2.59
C LEU A 85 -1.08 -6.68 2.26
N ALA A 86 0.09 -6.88 1.65
CA ALA A 86 0.98 -5.82 1.18
C ALA A 86 0.58 -5.38 -0.24
N ALA A 87 -0.17 -4.28 -0.34
CA ALA A 87 -0.81 -3.85 -1.58
C ALA A 87 -0.54 -2.38 -1.93
N GLY A 88 -0.70 -2.07 -3.22
CA GLY A 88 -0.50 -0.73 -3.77
C GLY A 88 0.36 -0.76 -5.02
N GLN A 89 1.25 0.22 -5.16
CA GLN A 89 2.04 0.40 -6.37
C GLN A 89 3.55 0.19 -6.17
N SER A 90 4.38 0.86 -6.97
CA SER A 90 5.82 0.65 -7.11
C SER A 90 6.60 0.77 -5.81
N ASN A 91 6.18 1.66 -4.89
CA ASN A 91 6.84 1.80 -3.59
C ASN A 91 6.53 0.64 -2.62
N MET A 92 5.37 -0.02 -2.76
CA MET A 92 5.10 -1.30 -2.09
C MET A 92 5.81 -2.46 -2.80
N GLU A 93 5.84 -2.45 -4.14
CA GLU A 93 6.51 -3.47 -4.96
C GLU A 93 8.05 -3.44 -4.83
N TYR A 94 8.61 -2.32 -4.35
CA TYR A 94 10.05 -2.08 -4.28
C TYR A 94 10.75 -3.20 -3.51
N ARG A 95 11.61 -3.98 -4.19
CA ARG A 95 12.19 -5.21 -3.65
C ARG A 95 13.36 -4.89 -2.71
N LEU A 96 13.61 -5.78 -1.75
CA LEU A 96 14.71 -5.64 -0.80
C LEU A 96 16.07 -5.50 -1.51
N LYS A 97 16.32 -6.25 -2.59
CA LYS A 97 17.57 -6.15 -3.34
C LYS A 97 17.84 -4.80 -4.00
N ASP A 98 16.78 -4.05 -4.30
CA ASP A 98 16.89 -2.75 -4.93
C ASP A 98 17.05 -1.62 -3.88
N SER A 99 16.87 -1.93 -2.59
CA SER A 99 16.86 -0.96 -1.50
C SER A 99 18.26 -0.63 -0.95
N TYR A 100 18.35 0.46 -0.20
CA TYR A 100 19.58 0.83 0.49
C TYR A 100 20.04 -0.28 1.45
N LEU A 101 21.35 -0.57 1.46
CA LEU A 101 21.97 -1.62 2.27
C LEU A 101 21.37 -3.04 2.07
N ALA A 102 20.82 -3.33 0.89
CA ALA A 102 20.27 -4.63 0.53
C ALA A 102 21.15 -5.82 0.98
N ASP A 103 22.44 -5.81 0.64
CA ASP A 103 23.40 -6.88 0.98
C ASP A 103 23.47 -7.16 2.49
N LYS A 104 23.40 -6.11 3.32
CA LYS A 104 23.42 -6.25 4.78
C LYS A 104 22.19 -7.02 5.27
N TYR A 105 21.04 -6.77 4.68
CA TYR A 105 19.76 -7.34 5.11
C TYR A 105 19.52 -8.74 4.54
N ILE A 106 19.85 -8.96 3.27
CA ILE A 106 19.66 -10.26 2.60
C ILE A 106 20.48 -11.37 3.29
N HIS A 107 21.67 -11.04 3.78
CA HIS A 107 22.55 -11.98 4.48
C HIS A 107 22.31 -12.04 6.00
N SER A 108 21.33 -11.29 6.52
CA SER A 108 20.95 -11.41 7.94
C SER A 108 20.19 -12.71 8.18
N GLN A 109 20.46 -13.38 9.29
CA GLN A 109 19.78 -14.63 9.69
C GLN A 109 18.67 -14.37 10.72
N ASP A 110 18.13 -13.15 10.74
CA ASP A 110 17.29 -12.66 11.84
C ASP A 110 15.81 -13.01 11.68
N LEU A 111 15.40 -13.51 10.51
CA LEU A 111 14.00 -13.84 10.22
C LEU A 111 13.79 -15.35 10.21
N HIS A 112 12.81 -15.80 11.01
CA HIS A 112 12.31 -17.17 11.04
C HIS A 112 10.78 -17.15 11.08
N ASN A 113 10.14 -18.20 10.57
CA ASN A 113 8.68 -18.30 10.44
C ASN A 113 8.05 -17.09 9.74
N ILE A 114 8.74 -16.57 8.71
CA ILE A 114 8.23 -15.52 7.82
C ILE A 114 8.05 -16.14 6.45
N PHE A 115 6.86 -16.00 5.90
CA PHE A 115 6.51 -16.53 4.58
C PHE A 115 5.87 -15.44 3.74
N PHE A 116 6.01 -15.52 2.43
CA PHE A 116 5.36 -14.59 1.53
C PHE A 116 4.85 -15.27 0.26
N PHE A 117 3.77 -14.72 -0.29
CA PHE A 117 3.16 -15.13 -1.54
C PHE A 117 3.03 -13.92 -2.45
N GLN A 118 3.54 -14.03 -3.67
CA GLN A 118 3.43 -12.96 -4.66
C GLN A 118 2.28 -13.26 -5.59
N VAL A 119 1.26 -12.40 -5.58
CA VAL A 119 0.13 -12.51 -6.50
C VAL A 119 0.67 -12.30 -7.93
N PRO A 120 0.38 -13.20 -8.88
CA PRO A 120 0.78 -13.02 -10.27
C PRO A 120 0.28 -11.67 -10.79
N ARG A 121 1.20 -10.89 -11.37
CA ARG A 121 0.91 -9.54 -11.89
C ARG A 121 0.28 -9.60 -13.27
N VAL A 122 -0.84 -10.31 -13.38
CA VAL A 122 -1.63 -10.44 -14.60
C VAL A 122 -2.25 -9.09 -14.93
N GLU A 123 -1.97 -8.57 -16.11
CA GLU A 123 -2.40 -7.27 -16.61
C GLU A 123 -3.78 -7.37 -17.29
N TYR A 124 -3.99 -8.42 -18.07
CA TYR A 124 -5.27 -8.71 -18.71
C TYR A 124 -5.43 -10.21 -18.99
N ILE A 125 -6.67 -10.61 -19.27
CA ILE A 125 -7.01 -11.98 -19.66
C ILE A 125 -7.69 -11.90 -21.02
N GLU A 126 -7.19 -12.66 -21.99
CA GLU A 126 -7.74 -12.74 -23.34
C GLU A 126 -7.98 -14.21 -23.69
N ASN A 127 -9.22 -14.55 -24.06
CA ASN A 127 -9.64 -15.93 -24.36
C ASN A 127 -9.30 -16.96 -23.26
N GLY A 128 -9.31 -16.54 -21.99
CA GLY A 128 -8.97 -17.37 -20.83
C GLY A 128 -7.47 -17.52 -20.56
N LEU A 129 -6.61 -16.90 -21.37
CA LEU A 129 -5.15 -16.85 -21.16
C LEU A 129 -4.76 -15.57 -20.44
N ALA A 130 -3.89 -15.69 -19.45
CA ALA A 130 -3.39 -14.58 -18.65
C ALA A 130 -2.14 -13.95 -19.29
N TYR A 131 -2.08 -12.63 -19.28
CA TYR A 131 -0.96 -11.86 -19.83
C TYR A 131 -0.40 -10.87 -18.81
N PRO A 132 0.93 -10.82 -18.60
CA PRO A 132 1.90 -11.80 -19.08
C PRO A 132 1.60 -13.21 -18.53
N GLU A 133 2.07 -14.23 -19.24
CA GLU A 133 2.05 -15.61 -18.73
C GLU A 133 2.86 -15.68 -17.43
N PHE A 134 2.45 -16.55 -16.52
CA PHE A 134 3.09 -16.71 -15.23
C PHE A 134 3.20 -18.18 -14.85
N GLU A 135 4.27 -18.51 -14.13
CA GLU A 135 4.39 -19.82 -13.49
C GLU A 135 3.52 -19.88 -12.25
N LYS A 136 3.00 -21.07 -11.91
CA LYS A 136 2.15 -21.25 -10.74
C LYS A 136 2.88 -20.70 -9.49
N PRO A 137 2.34 -19.65 -8.84
CA PRO A 137 2.96 -19.07 -7.66
C PRO A 137 2.83 -20.02 -6.49
N ASN A 138 3.76 -19.94 -5.54
CA ASN A 138 3.73 -20.69 -4.28
C ASN A 138 4.18 -19.78 -3.14
N TRP A 139 3.79 -20.12 -1.91
CA TRP A 139 4.37 -19.48 -0.74
C TRP A 139 5.84 -19.85 -0.59
N GLN A 140 6.63 -18.85 -0.25
CA GLN A 140 8.08 -18.96 -0.04
C GLN A 140 8.40 -18.58 1.40
N GLU A 141 9.23 -19.37 2.06
CA GLU A 141 9.88 -18.93 3.29
C GLU A 141 10.84 -17.78 2.97
N ALA A 142 10.85 -16.74 3.78
CA ALA A 142 11.75 -15.59 3.64
C ALA A 142 13.13 -15.94 4.20
N ASN A 143 14.02 -16.42 3.34
CA ASN A 143 15.39 -16.84 3.69
C ASN A 143 16.41 -16.22 2.72
N SER A 144 17.71 -16.51 2.92
CA SER A 144 18.80 -15.89 2.13
C SER A 144 18.70 -16.08 0.60
N THR A 145 17.86 -16.98 0.09
CA THR A 145 17.68 -17.21 -1.35
C THR A 145 16.44 -16.54 -1.94
N THR A 146 15.45 -16.21 -1.10
CA THR A 146 14.14 -15.70 -1.53
C THR A 146 13.90 -14.25 -1.09
N LEU A 147 14.50 -13.85 0.05
CA LEU A 147 14.27 -12.57 0.73
C LEU A 147 14.60 -11.36 -0.15
N GLU A 148 15.51 -11.52 -1.11
CA GLU A 148 15.87 -10.46 -2.07
C GLU A 148 14.68 -9.95 -2.88
N ASN A 149 13.64 -10.77 -3.07
CA ASN A 149 12.46 -10.47 -3.89
C ASN A 149 11.24 -10.00 -3.07
N LEU A 150 11.30 -10.08 -1.74
CA LEU A 150 10.27 -9.53 -0.86
C LEU A 150 10.29 -7.99 -0.94
N SER A 151 9.12 -7.35 -0.84
CA SER A 151 9.02 -5.90 -0.65
C SER A 151 9.91 -5.44 0.49
N ALA A 152 10.75 -4.45 0.23
CA ALA A 152 11.61 -3.83 1.23
C ALA A 152 10.80 -3.22 2.38
N VAL A 153 9.64 -2.62 2.07
CA VAL A 153 8.72 -2.11 3.10
C VAL A 153 8.18 -3.24 3.95
N ALA A 154 7.70 -4.33 3.33
CA ALA A 154 7.19 -5.50 4.05
C ALA A 154 8.29 -6.18 4.89
N TYR A 155 9.51 -6.26 4.38
CA TYR A 155 10.67 -6.80 5.10
C TYR A 155 10.96 -6.02 6.39
N HIS A 156 11.09 -4.69 6.31
CA HIS A 156 11.37 -3.87 7.48
C HIS A 156 10.19 -3.85 8.48
N PHE A 157 8.97 -3.93 7.95
CA PHE A 157 7.76 -4.16 8.74
C PHE A 157 7.82 -5.44 9.55
N VAL A 158 8.06 -6.61 8.93
CA VAL A 158 8.11 -7.88 9.65
C VAL A 158 9.30 -7.95 10.61
N ARG A 159 10.44 -7.37 10.25
CA ARG A 159 11.61 -7.26 11.14
C ARG A 159 11.28 -6.46 12.40
N THR A 160 10.39 -5.48 12.31
CA THR A 160 9.92 -4.71 13.47
C THR A 160 8.96 -5.53 14.31
N LEU A 161 7.99 -6.23 13.70
CA LEU A 161 7.08 -7.12 14.43
C LEU A 161 7.82 -8.22 15.17
N ARG A 162 8.86 -8.80 14.55
CA ARG A 162 9.63 -9.92 15.10
C ARG A 162 10.42 -9.56 16.36
N GLN A 163 10.57 -8.28 16.69
CA GLN A 163 11.12 -7.84 17.98
C GLN A 163 10.15 -8.04 19.15
N TYR A 164 8.86 -8.29 18.88
CA TYR A 164 7.81 -8.35 19.90
C TYR A 164 6.98 -9.64 19.91
N THR A 165 6.97 -10.39 18.80
CA THR A 165 6.19 -11.63 18.68
C THR A 165 6.98 -12.65 17.87
N ASP A 166 6.78 -13.94 18.15
CA ASP A 166 7.34 -15.09 17.40
C ASP A 166 6.25 -15.85 16.59
N ILE A 167 5.02 -15.34 16.56
CA ILE A 167 3.91 -15.91 15.78
C ILE A 167 4.31 -16.00 14.30
N PRO A 168 4.05 -17.10 13.57
CA PRO A 168 4.30 -17.16 12.13
C PRO A 168 3.65 -16.00 11.38
N ILE A 169 4.38 -15.37 10.46
CA ILE A 169 3.87 -14.23 9.69
C ILE A 169 3.82 -14.60 8.20
N GLY A 170 2.68 -14.36 7.57
CA GLY A 170 2.50 -14.44 6.13
C GLY A 170 2.37 -13.04 5.50
N ILE A 171 3.03 -12.79 4.38
CA ILE A 171 2.84 -11.57 3.57
C ILE A 171 2.27 -11.96 2.21
N VAL A 172 1.08 -11.49 1.87
CA VAL A 172 0.55 -11.61 0.51
C VAL A 172 0.82 -10.30 -0.22
N GLU A 173 1.66 -10.34 -1.25
CA GLU A 173 2.03 -9.19 -2.06
C GLU A 173 1.11 -9.05 -3.26
N CYS A 174 0.23 -8.04 -3.22
CA CYS A 174 -0.71 -7.71 -4.29
C CYS A 174 -0.46 -6.27 -4.75
N ASN A 175 0.66 -6.08 -5.45
CA ASN A 175 1.18 -4.76 -5.82
C ASN A 175 1.61 -4.71 -7.29
N LYS A 176 1.45 -3.53 -7.92
CA LYS A 176 1.87 -3.28 -9.30
C LYS A 176 2.19 -1.80 -9.52
N GLY A 177 3.41 -1.49 -9.96
CA GLY A 177 3.88 -0.14 -10.23
C GLY A 177 3.06 0.61 -11.28
N GLY A 178 2.95 1.93 -11.09
CA GLY A 178 2.30 2.83 -12.05
C GLY A 178 0.77 2.77 -12.06
N THR A 179 0.13 2.21 -11.04
CA THR A 179 -1.32 2.04 -11.01
C THR A 179 -2.02 3.08 -10.12
N SER A 180 -3.16 3.58 -10.58
CA SER A 180 -4.11 4.31 -9.75
C SER A 180 -4.85 3.36 -8.80
N ALA A 181 -5.34 3.86 -7.66
CA ALA A 181 -6.27 3.12 -6.80
C ALA A 181 -7.52 2.63 -7.56
N SER A 182 -7.93 3.32 -8.63
CA SER A 182 -9.06 2.90 -9.48
C SER A 182 -8.83 1.56 -10.20
N CYS A 183 -7.59 1.15 -10.44
CA CYS A 183 -7.26 -0.17 -10.99
C CYS A 183 -7.69 -1.31 -10.04
N TRP A 184 -7.78 -1.01 -8.73
CA TRP A 184 -8.00 -1.96 -7.63
C TRP A 184 -9.44 -1.98 -7.11
N ILE A 185 -10.35 -1.30 -7.80
CA ILE A 185 -11.77 -1.19 -7.47
C ILE A 185 -12.57 -1.62 -8.71
N PRO A 186 -13.56 -2.53 -8.62
CA PRO A 186 -14.33 -2.92 -9.78
C PRO A 186 -15.12 -1.72 -10.33
N ASN A 187 -15.27 -1.64 -11.66
CA ASN A 187 -15.94 -0.50 -12.31
C ASN A 187 -17.34 -0.24 -11.76
N LYS A 188 -18.12 -1.29 -11.45
CA LYS A 188 -19.44 -1.17 -10.82
C LYS A 188 -19.44 -0.46 -9.47
N GLU A 189 -18.34 -0.48 -8.74
CA GLU A 189 -18.20 0.25 -7.48
C GLU A 189 -17.81 1.71 -7.74
N LEU A 190 -16.86 1.95 -8.67
CA LEU A 190 -16.49 3.30 -9.11
C LEU A 190 -17.70 4.07 -9.66
N GLU A 191 -18.57 3.38 -10.40
CA GLU A 191 -19.78 3.94 -11.02
C GLU A 191 -20.85 4.41 -10.03
N LYS A 192 -20.75 4.05 -8.74
CA LYS A 192 -21.70 4.50 -7.71
C LYS A 192 -21.50 5.96 -7.31
N ASP A 193 -20.29 6.48 -7.47
CA ASP A 193 -19.98 7.88 -7.22
C ASP A 193 -19.81 8.61 -8.55
N ILE A 194 -20.54 9.72 -8.74
CA ILE A 194 -20.56 10.43 -10.02
C ILE A 194 -19.19 11.00 -10.39
N CYS A 195 -18.42 11.48 -9.42
CA CYS A 195 -17.10 12.03 -9.66
C CYS A 195 -16.11 10.93 -10.03
N LEU A 196 -16.13 9.79 -9.32
CA LEU A 196 -15.26 8.66 -9.66
C LEU A 196 -15.59 8.09 -11.04
N LYS A 197 -16.88 7.92 -11.34
CA LYS A 197 -17.36 7.48 -12.65
C LYS A 197 -16.84 8.38 -13.78
N GLU A 198 -17.06 9.68 -13.67
CA GLU A 198 -16.66 10.63 -14.71
C GLU A 198 -15.14 10.71 -14.88
N LEU A 199 -14.39 10.75 -13.76
CA LEU A 199 -12.94 10.96 -13.79
C LEU A 199 -12.15 9.73 -14.23
N TYR A 200 -12.53 8.55 -13.75
CA TYR A 200 -11.76 7.32 -13.92
C TYR A 200 -12.34 6.38 -14.96
N VAL A 201 -13.68 6.24 -15.03
CA VAL A 201 -14.33 5.25 -15.90
C VAL A 201 -14.66 5.87 -17.26
N ASP A 202 -15.55 6.87 -17.29
CA ASP A 202 -16.10 7.41 -18.54
C ASP A 202 -15.01 7.99 -19.44
N ARG A 203 -14.12 8.84 -18.89
CA ARG A 203 -12.99 9.41 -19.64
C ARG A 203 -12.09 8.34 -20.22
N TYR A 204 -11.76 7.32 -19.42
CA TYR A 204 -10.86 6.26 -19.87
C TYR A 204 -11.47 5.49 -21.05
N PHE A 205 -12.72 5.03 -20.91
CA PHE A 205 -13.38 4.23 -21.94
C PHE A 205 -13.81 5.06 -23.16
N GLN A 206 -14.09 6.36 -22.99
CA GLN A 206 -14.30 7.28 -24.10
C GLN A 206 -13.04 7.47 -24.94
N ASP A 207 -11.87 7.59 -24.31
CA ASP A 207 -10.58 7.75 -25.00
C ASP A 207 -10.21 6.56 -25.90
N ILE A 208 -10.74 5.36 -25.60
CA ILE A 208 -10.44 4.12 -26.33
C ILE A 208 -11.64 3.56 -27.10
N GLN A 209 -12.77 4.27 -27.16
CA GLN A 209 -14.04 3.74 -27.71
C GLN A 209 -13.94 3.31 -29.18
N ASP A 210 -13.09 4.00 -29.96
CA ASP A 210 -12.89 3.79 -31.40
C ASP A 210 -11.58 3.02 -31.70
N GLN A 211 -10.90 2.51 -30.68
CA GLN A 211 -9.64 1.79 -30.83
C GLN A 211 -9.88 0.33 -31.24
N SER A 212 -9.29 -0.11 -32.36
CA SER A 212 -9.27 -1.53 -32.73
C SER A 212 -8.22 -2.29 -31.92
N ASP A 213 -8.39 -3.61 -31.81
CA ASP A 213 -7.43 -4.46 -31.10
C ASP A 213 -6.06 -4.45 -31.82
N GLU A 214 -6.01 -4.36 -33.16
CA GLU A 214 -4.75 -4.21 -33.91
C GLU A 214 -4.04 -2.88 -33.62
N ASP A 215 -4.80 -1.79 -33.48
CA ASP A 215 -4.25 -0.48 -33.13
C ASP A 215 -3.70 -0.45 -31.70
N GLU A 216 -4.36 -1.15 -30.78
CA GLU A 216 -3.87 -1.34 -29.42
C GLU A 216 -2.57 -2.16 -29.40
N ASP A 217 -2.55 -3.31 -30.06
CA ASP A 217 -1.36 -4.19 -30.12
C ASP A 217 -0.16 -3.47 -30.71
N ARG A 218 -0.35 -2.72 -31.81
CA ARG A 218 0.70 -1.89 -32.41
C ARG A 218 1.27 -0.86 -31.42
N LYS A 219 0.41 -0.13 -30.70
CA LYS A 219 0.85 0.88 -29.71
C LYS A 219 1.60 0.23 -28.55
N ILE A 220 1.16 -0.95 -28.10
CA ILE A 220 1.84 -1.71 -27.05
C ILE A 220 3.24 -2.13 -27.51
N ASP A 221 3.38 -2.62 -28.74
CA ASP A 221 4.67 -3.02 -29.29
C ASP A 221 5.61 -1.82 -29.47
N GLU A 222 5.11 -0.69 -29.98
CA GLU A 222 5.86 0.56 -30.07
C GLU A 222 6.32 1.04 -28.69
N PHE A 223 5.45 0.95 -27.68
CA PHE A 223 5.79 1.32 -26.31
C PHE A 223 6.88 0.40 -25.71
N LYS A 224 6.76 -0.91 -25.89
CA LYS A 224 7.76 -1.90 -25.43
C LYS A 224 9.13 -1.62 -26.06
N GLN A 225 9.19 -1.33 -27.36
CA GLN A 225 10.42 -0.97 -28.04
C GLN A 225 11.03 0.32 -27.48
N ASN A 226 10.20 1.34 -27.23
CA ASN A 226 10.66 2.60 -26.64
C ASN A 226 11.21 2.43 -25.22
N ILE A 227 10.56 1.61 -24.39
CA ILE A 227 11.04 1.27 -23.05
C ILE A 227 12.36 0.50 -23.14
N GLN A 228 12.47 -0.48 -24.03
CA GLN A 228 13.71 -1.24 -24.20
C GLN A 228 14.89 -0.31 -24.57
N LEU A 229 14.70 0.55 -25.56
CA LEU A 229 15.71 1.53 -25.97
C LEU A 229 16.07 2.50 -24.85
N TYR A 230 15.10 2.89 -24.02
CA TYR A 230 15.35 3.71 -22.84
C TYR A 230 16.18 2.97 -21.79
N MET A 231 15.84 1.72 -21.48
CA MET A 231 16.56 0.90 -20.50
C MET A 231 18.00 0.64 -20.93
N GLU A 232 18.24 0.35 -22.22
CA GLU A 232 19.60 0.20 -22.77
C GLU A 232 20.43 1.49 -22.61
N LYS A 233 19.82 2.67 -22.79
CA LYS A 233 20.47 3.97 -22.53
C LYS A 233 20.79 4.16 -21.05
N VAL A 234 19.86 3.85 -20.17
CA VAL A 234 20.04 3.94 -18.71
C VAL A 234 21.18 3.02 -18.26
N GLU A 235 21.18 1.77 -18.71
CA GLU A 235 22.19 0.78 -18.38
C GLU A 235 23.57 1.20 -18.88
N THR A 236 23.66 1.63 -20.15
CA THR A 236 24.90 2.16 -20.72
C THR A 236 25.43 3.34 -19.90
N TYR A 237 24.56 4.27 -19.52
CA TYR A 237 24.93 5.43 -18.72
C TYR A 237 25.41 5.04 -17.31
N LYS A 238 24.69 4.14 -16.61
CA LYS A 238 25.06 3.65 -15.29
C LYS A 238 26.38 2.87 -15.29
N ASN A 239 26.66 2.11 -16.34
CA ASN A 239 27.93 1.41 -16.48
C ASN A 239 29.12 2.37 -16.61
N ILE A 240 28.91 3.55 -17.18
CA ILE A 240 29.92 4.61 -17.29
C ILE A 240 29.99 5.46 -16.01
N HIS A 241 28.87 5.62 -15.31
CA HIS A 241 28.72 6.47 -14.13
C HIS A 241 28.10 5.71 -12.94
N PRO A 242 28.80 4.71 -12.35
CA PRO A 242 28.22 3.83 -11.35
C PRO A 242 27.88 4.52 -10.02
N ASP A 243 28.56 5.62 -9.71
CA ASP A 243 28.37 6.37 -8.46
C ASP A 243 27.20 7.37 -8.51
N GLN A 244 26.59 7.57 -9.67
CA GLN A 244 25.53 8.55 -9.84
C GLN A 244 24.17 8.01 -9.40
N ASN A 245 23.42 8.86 -8.70
CA ASN A 245 22.08 8.53 -8.24
C ASN A 245 21.05 8.67 -9.37
N MET A 246 19.83 8.17 -9.14
CA MET A 246 18.77 8.18 -10.15
C MET A 246 18.35 9.59 -10.62
N SER A 247 18.52 10.63 -9.80
CA SER A 247 18.27 12.02 -10.23
C SER A 247 19.25 12.45 -11.31
N GLU A 248 20.53 12.13 -11.13
CA GLU A 248 21.60 12.46 -12.07
C GLU A 248 21.44 11.66 -13.38
N VAL A 249 21.12 10.37 -13.25
CA VAL A 249 20.80 9.52 -14.42
C VAL A 249 19.64 10.13 -15.23
N LYS A 250 18.51 10.46 -14.58
CA LYS A 250 17.36 11.07 -15.27
C LYS A 250 17.70 12.39 -15.96
N LYS A 251 18.52 13.23 -15.33
CA LYS A 251 18.99 14.49 -15.94
C LYS A 251 19.79 14.26 -17.21
N ALA A 252 20.54 13.17 -17.30
CA ALA A 252 21.39 12.87 -18.44
C ALA A 252 20.67 12.10 -19.56
N VAL A 253 19.89 11.07 -19.22
CA VAL A 253 19.25 10.17 -20.19
C VAL A 253 17.80 10.54 -20.51
N GLY A 254 17.22 11.46 -19.75
CA GLY A 254 15.82 11.85 -19.84
C GLY A 254 14.88 10.99 -18.97
N HIS A 255 13.60 11.35 -19.00
CA HIS A 255 12.56 10.61 -18.30
C HIS A 255 12.21 9.32 -19.04
N THR A 256 11.82 8.30 -18.27
CA THR A 256 11.25 7.08 -18.81
C THR A 256 10.06 7.41 -19.71
N PRO A 257 9.94 6.80 -20.90
CA PRO A 257 8.75 6.91 -21.74
C PRO A 257 7.54 6.38 -20.96
N TRP A 258 6.81 7.25 -20.28
CA TRP A 258 5.68 6.91 -19.41
C TRP A 258 4.63 8.04 -19.47
N PRO A 259 3.32 7.74 -19.39
CA PRO A 259 2.70 6.43 -19.25
C PRO A 259 2.66 5.61 -20.54
N GLY A 260 2.31 4.32 -20.41
CA GLY A 260 2.00 3.44 -21.53
C GLY A 260 0.74 3.84 -22.29
N PRO A 261 0.47 3.18 -23.44
CA PRO A 261 -0.74 3.43 -24.21
C PRO A 261 -1.97 2.93 -23.44
N LYS A 262 -3.04 3.72 -23.45
CA LYS A 262 -4.36 3.29 -22.99
C LYS A 262 -4.92 2.22 -23.92
N GLY A 263 -5.69 1.30 -23.34
CA GLY A 263 -6.41 0.27 -24.07
C GLY A 263 -7.13 -0.71 -23.13
N LYS A 264 -7.73 -1.76 -23.68
CA LYS A 264 -8.41 -2.82 -22.90
C LYS A 264 -7.42 -3.77 -22.22
N LYS A 265 -6.21 -3.90 -22.78
CA LYS A 265 -5.07 -4.70 -22.31
C LYS A 265 -4.15 -3.92 -21.37
N ASP A 266 -4.35 -2.61 -21.23
CA ASP A 266 -3.62 -1.76 -20.29
C ASP A 266 -3.90 -2.17 -18.83
N PHE A 267 -2.85 -2.45 -18.05
CA PHE A 267 -2.95 -2.72 -16.62
C PHE A 267 -3.35 -1.49 -15.79
N GLY A 268 -3.17 -0.29 -16.35
CA GLY A 268 -3.59 0.98 -15.77
C GLY A 268 -5.09 1.26 -15.93
N ARG A 269 -5.86 0.40 -16.59
CA ARG A 269 -7.30 0.59 -16.77
C ARG A 269 -8.06 0.48 -15.42
N PRO A 270 -9.12 1.27 -15.22
CA PRO A 270 -9.97 1.16 -14.02
C PRO A 270 -10.56 -0.25 -13.92
N GLY A 271 -10.55 -0.81 -12.71
CA GLY A 271 -11.02 -2.16 -12.40
C GLY A 271 -10.18 -3.32 -12.91
N GLY A 272 -9.16 -3.09 -13.74
CA GLY A 272 -8.38 -4.15 -14.37
C GLY A 272 -7.69 -5.07 -13.36
N LEU A 273 -6.90 -4.49 -12.44
CA LEU A 273 -6.14 -5.27 -11.45
C LEU A 273 -6.98 -5.79 -10.30
N TYR A 274 -8.15 -5.19 -10.04
CA TYR A 274 -9.14 -5.81 -9.19
C TYR A 274 -9.54 -7.18 -9.75
N GLU A 275 -9.85 -7.24 -11.05
CA GLU A 275 -10.27 -8.47 -11.72
C GLU A 275 -9.14 -9.48 -11.82
N THR A 276 -7.95 -9.07 -12.23
CA THR A 276 -6.85 -9.99 -12.57
C THR A 276 -5.96 -10.36 -11.39
N MET A 277 -5.86 -9.51 -10.35
CA MET A 277 -4.98 -9.73 -9.20
C MET A 277 -5.75 -9.85 -7.88
N PHE A 278 -6.45 -8.80 -7.44
CA PHE A 278 -7.09 -8.83 -6.11
C PHE A 278 -8.18 -9.91 -6.01
N SER A 279 -8.95 -10.12 -7.08
CA SER A 279 -10.05 -11.08 -7.06
C SER A 279 -9.61 -12.54 -6.87
N VAL A 280 -8.35 -12.86 -7.17
CA VAL A 280 -7.79 -14.21 -7.01
C VAL A 280 -7.38 -14.53 -5.57
N ILE A 281 -7.25 -13.50 -4.72
CA ILE A 281 -6.91 -13.64 -3.29
C ILE A 281 -8.03 -13.19 -2.34
N LYS A 282 -9.14 -12.67 -2.85
CA LYS A 282 -10.20 -12.06 -2.02
C LYS A 282 -10.89 -13.02 -1.04
N ASN A 283 -10.74 -14.33 -1.21
CA ASN A 283 -11.28 -15.34 -0.29
C ASN A 283 -10.32 -15.67 0.86
N TYR A 284 -9.07 -15.18 0.81
CA TYR A 284 -8.11 -15.32 1.90
C TYR A 284 -8.46 -14.39 3.06
N SER A 285 -8.05 -14.75 4.28
CA SER A 285 -8.23 -13.91 5.47
C SER A 285 -6.94 -13.22 5.87
N PHE A 286 -7.05 -11.98 6.35
CA PHE A 286 -5.92 -11.12 6.68
C PHE A 286 -6.08 -10.48 8.07
N ALA A 287 -4.97 -10.27 8.76
CA ALA A 287 -4.86 -9.46 9.97
C ALA A 287 -5.05 -7.97 9.66
N SER A 288 -4.42 -7.47 8.59
CA SER A 288 -4.59 -6.10 8.11
C SER A 288 -4.15 -5.93 6.66
N VAL A 289 -4.50 -4.80 6.06
CA VAL A 289 -3.99 -4.33 4.76
C VAL A 289 -2.91 -3.28 4.99
N LEU A 290 -1.77 -3.45 4.35
CA LEU A 290 -0.67 -2.49 4.28
C LEU A 290 -0.76 -1.81 2.90
N TRP A 291 -1.30 -0.60 2.85
CA TRP A 291 -1.62 0.09 1.61
C TRP A 291 -0.61 1.21 1.33
N TYR A 292 0.17 1.10 0.26
CA TYR A 292 1.11 2.14 -0.15
C TYR A 292 0.94 2.49 -1.64
N GLN A 293 0.14 3.53 -1.86
CA GLN A 293 -0.22 4.03 -3.18
C GLN A 293 -0.67 5.49 -3.08
N GLY A 294 -0.54 6.20 -4.19
CA GLY A 294 -1.17 7.50 -4.40
C GLY A 294 -0.55 8.33 -5.52
N GLU A 295 0.68 7.99 -5.93
CA GLU A 295 1.49 8.78 -6.85
C GLU A 295 0.81 8.95 -8.22
N GLU A 296 0.19 7.88 -8.74
CA GLU A 296 -0.53 7.93 -10.02
C GLU A 296 -1.87 8.70 -9.93
N ASP A 297 -2.39 8.91 -8.72
CA ASP A 297 -3.63 9.63 -8.46
C ASP A 297 -3.43 11.13 -8.17
N VAL A 298 -2.18 11.60 -8.10
CA VAL A 298 -1.87 13.02 -7.88
C VAL A 298 -2.55 13.92 -8.92
N LYS A 299 -2.73 13.44 -10.17
CA LYS A 299 -3.48 14.15 -11.21
C LYS A 299 -4.91 14.54 -10.80
N TYR A 300 -5.55 13.72 -9.97
CA TYR A 300 -6.90 13.90 -9.41
C TYR A 300 -6.90 13.95 -7.88
N ALA A 301 -5.82 14.50 -7.28
CA ALA A 301 -5.60 14.51 -5.84
C ALA A 301 -6.80 14.99 -5.00
N GLU A 302 -7.60 15.92 -5.50
CA GLU A 302 -8.78 16.45 -4.80
C GLU A 302 -9.86 15.42 -4.49
N TYR A 303 -9.90 14.31 -5.23
CA TYR A 303 -10.92 13.25 -5.13
C TYR A 303 -10.37 11.96 -4.52
N TYR A 304 -9.11 11.96 -4.09
CA TYR A 304 -8.45 10.74 -3.63
C TYR A 304 -9.06 10.19 -2.33
N ASP A 305 -9.62 11.05 -1.47
CA ASP A 305 -10.32 10.61 -0.25
C ASP A 305 -11.57 9.81 -0.58
N ILE A 306 -12.32 10.21 -1.62
CA ILE A 306 -13.49 9.47 -2.12
C ILE A 306 -13.06 8.12 -2.69
N LEU A 307 -12.01 8.12 -3.53
CA LEU A 307 -11.49 6.91 -4.18
C LEU A 307 -10.95 5.89 -3.15
N LEU A 308 -10.09 6.34 -2.24
CA LEU A 308 -9.51 5.48 -1.21
C LEU A 308 -10.57 4.95 -0.24
N THR A 309 -11.56 5.77 0.13
CA THR A 309 -12.70 5.31 0.95
C THR A 309 -13.51 4.22 0.23
N SER A 310 -13.76 4.38 -1.07
CA SER A 310 -14.43 3.37 -1.89
C SER A 310 -13.64 2.06 -1.93
N LEU A 311 -12.32 2.13 -2.11
CA LEU A 311 -11.42 0.97 -2.08
C LEU A 311 -11.51 0.22 -0.75
N ILE A 312 -11.34 0.94 0.36
CA ILE A 312 -11.34 0.36 1.71
C ILE A 312 -12.65 -0.37 1.98
N HIS A 313 -13.79 0.27 1.71
CA HIS A 313 -15.10 -0.34 1.92
C HIS A 313 -15.34 -1.55 1.01
N LYS A 314 -14.93 -1.46 -0.26
CA LYS A 314 -15.06 -2.58 -1.21
C LYS A 314 -14.24 -3.78 -0.76
N TRP A 315 -12.98 -3.56 -0.40
CA TRP A 315 -12.06 -4.62 0.02
C TRP A 315 -12.49 -5.25 1.34
N ARG A 316 -12.91 -4.46 2.33
CA ARG A 316 -13.51 -4.98 3.57
C ARG A 316 -14.70 -5.89 3.32
N SER A 317 -15.55 -5.52 2.35
CA SER A 317 -16.69 -6.33 1.94
C SER A 317 -16.26 -7.64 1.27
N ASP A 318 -15.34 -7.59 0.29
CA ASP A 318 -14.86 -8.80 -0.40
C ASP A 318 -14.09 -9.75 0.51
N LEU A 319 -13.28 -9.22 1.41
CA LEU A 319 -12.49 -9.96 2.40
C LEU A 319 -13.33 -10.42 3.61
N ARG A 320 -14.65 -10.17 3.58
CA ARG A 320 -15.61 -10.58 4.63
C ARG A 320 -15.24 -10.07 6.03
N ASN A 321 -14.59 -8.90 6.11
CA ASN A 321 -14.20 -8.27 7.36
C ASN A 321 -14.44 -6.76 7.31
N SER A 322 -15.59 -6.33 7.85
CA SER A 322 -16.02 -4.92 7.87
C SER A 322 -15.16 -4.00 8.75
N HIS A 323 -14.30 -4.56 9.60
CA HIS A 323 -13.39 -3.84 10.49
C HIS A 323 -11.93 -4.21 10.22
N LEU A 324 -11.61 -4.73 9.03
CA LEU A 324 -10.23 -5.05 8.67
C LEU A 324 -9.39 -3.77 8.77
N PRO A 325 -8.34 -3.75 9.61
CA PRO A 325 -7.49 -2.57 9.74
C PRO A 325 -6.76 -2.27 8.42
N PHE A 326 -6.73 -1.00 8.04
CA PHE A 326 -5.91 -0.50 6.93
C PHE A 326 -4.81 0.40 7.48
N PHE A 327 -3.57 0.10 7.14
CA PHE A 327 -2.43 0.95 7.41
C PHE A 327 -2.02 1.62 6.11
N CYS A 328 -2.48 2.86 5.93
CA CYS A 328 -2.21 3.66 4.74
C CYS A 328 -0.87 4.39 4.93
N ILE A 329 0.11 4.05 4.10
CA ILE A 329 1.41 4.73 4.10
C ILE A 329 1.26 6.03 3.31
N GLN A 330 1.51 7.16 3.99
CA GLN A 330 1.47 8.48 3.36
C GLN A 330 2.48 8.55 2.20
N LEU A 331 2.23 9.39 1.19
CA LEU A 331 3.30 9.71 0.24
C LEU A 331 4.44 10.48 0.93
N PRO A 332 5.70 10.16 0.63
CA PRO A 332 6.85 10.90 1.14
C PRO A 332 6.98 12.26 0.43
N ASN A 333 7.95 13.10 0.79
CA ASN A 333 8.24 14.33 0.04
C ASN A 333 8.81 14.02 -1.36
N TYR A 334 8.37 14.74 -2.40
CA TYR A 334 8.85 14.56 -3.78
C TYR A 334 8.73 15.85 -4.61
N ASN A 335 9.71 16.21 -5.45
CA ASN A 335 9.80 17.51 -6.14
C ASN A 335 9.84 17.42 -7.69
N ASP A 336 8.90 16.71 -8.31
CA ASP A 336 8.74 16.71 -9.79
C ASP A 336 7.29 16.97 -10.23
N GLU A 337 6.39 17.20 -9.28
CA GLU A 337 5.01 17.56 -9.57
C GLU A 337 4.92 19.07 -9.85
N LYS A 338 4.29 19.45 -10.98
CA LYS A 338 4.29 20.85 -11.46
C LYS A 338 3.41 21.79 -10.63
N TYR A 339 2.45 21.23 -9.90
CA TYR A 339 1.49 21.95 -9.08
C TYR A 339 1.58 21.41 -7.65
N ASP A 340 1.18 22.18 -6.63
CA ASP A 340 1.11 21.71 -5.23
C ASP A 340 -0.01 20.64 -5.03
N LYS A 341 -0.12 19.65 -5.93
CA LYS A 341 -1.06 18.53 -5.85
C LYS A 341 -0.56 17.40 -4.96
N TRP A 342 0.75 17.28 -4.80
CA TRP A 342 1.35 16.32 -3.88
C TRP A 342 0.93 16.52 -2.42
N PRO A 343 0.97 17.76 -1.85
CA PRO A 343 0.43 18.01 -0.51
C PRO A 343 -1.09 17.78 -0.42
N ILE A 344 -1.85 18.09 -1.47
CA ILE A 344 -3.30 17.80 -1.50
C ILE A 344 -3.54 16.30 -1.33
N LEU A 345 -2.81 15.45 -2.06
CA LEU A 345 -2.99 14.00 -1.95
C LEU A 345 -2.61 13.49 -0.55
N ARG A 346 -1.52 13.99 0.04
CA ARG A 346 -1.13 13.67 1.43
C ARG A 346 -2.21 14.09 2.44
N GLU A 347 -2.85 15.24 2.22
CA GLU A 347 -4.00 15.70 3.01
C GLU A 347 -5.18 14.72 2.85
N LYS A 348 -5.48 14.27 1.63
CA LYS A 348 -6.57 13.29 1.42
C LYS A 348 -6.29 11.94 2.09
N GLN A 349 -5.04 11.47 2.08
CA GLN A 349 -4.65 10.25 2.83
C GLN A 349 -4.92 10.42 4.33
N ALA A 350 -4.57 11.57 4.91
CA ALA A 350 -4.85 11.88 6.31
C ALA A 350 -6.36 11.97 6.59
N LEU A 351 -7.10 12.66 5.73
CA LEU A 351 -8.55 12.82 5.86
C LEU A 351 -9.29 11.48 5.90
N VAL A 352 -8.86 10.49 5.11
CA VAL A 352 -9.46 9.14 5.14
C VAL A 352 -9.17 8.45 6.47
N SER A 353 -7.94 8.54 7.00
CA SER A 353 -7.59 7.94 8.30
C SER A 353 -8.37 8.55 9.46
N GLU A 354 -8.73 9.82 9.38
CA GLU A 354 -9.54 10.50 10.40
C GLU A 354 -11.03 10.11 10.32
N LYS A 355 -11.55 9.92 9.10
CA LYS A 355 -12.99 9.71 8.86
C LYS A 355 -13.42 8.26 8.83
N VAL A 356 -12.53 7.35 8.47
CA VAL A 356 -12.84 5.93 8.29
C VAL A 356 -12.27 5.14 9.45
N LYS A 357 -13.14 4.45 10.20
CA LYS A 357 -12.75 3.65 11.36
C LYS A 357 -11.75 2.55 10.96
N ASP A 358 -10.81 2.25 11.85
CA ASP A 358 -9.76 1.22 11.71
C ASP A 358 -8.88 1.48 10.47
N VAL A 359 -8.63 2.77 10.18
CA VAL A 359 -7.68 3.22 9.17
C VAL A 359 -6.63 4.07 9.87
N HIS A 360 -5.36 3.71 9.71
CA HIS A 360 -4.23 4.32 10.39
C HIS A 360 -3.26 4.89 9.35
N LEU A 361 -2.84 6.13 9.54
CA LEU A 361 -1.90 6.80 8.64
C LEU A 361 -0.46 6.60 9.13
N VAL A 362 0.38 5.98 8.30
CA VAL A 362 1.82 5.84 8.56
C VAL A 362 2.56 6.99 7.88
N ILE A 363 3.14 7.88 8.69
CA ILE A 363 3.82 9.08 8.20
C ILE A 363 5.20 8.76 7.61
N SER A 364 5.44 9.25 6.41
CA SER A 364 6.66 9.05 5.61
C SER A 364 7.23 10.35 5.02
N ILE A 365 6.73 11.51 5.45
CA ILE A 365 7.00 12.79 4.79
C ILE A 365 8.49 13.19 4.74
N ASP A 366 9.31 12.64 5.63
CA ASP A 366 10.77 12.83 5.72
C ASP A 366 11.57 11.70 5.03
N CYS A 367 10.91 10.75 4.37
CA CYS A 367 11.53 9.54 3.79
C CYS A 367 11.68 9.60 2.26
N GLY A 368 11.46 10.76 1.64
CA GLY A 368 11.52 10.93 0.21
C GLY A 368 12.84 11.50 -0.30
N GLU A 369 12.94 11.56 -1.62
CA GLU A 369 14.11 12.04 -2.34
C GLU A 369 13.63 13.04 -3.41
N GLU A 370 14.30 14.19 -3.50
CA GLU A 370 13.80 15.35 -4.24
C GLU A 370 13.35 15.03 -5.68
N PHE A 371 14.11 14.23 -6.41
CA PHE A 371 13.79 13.90 -7.81
C PHE A 371 13.70 12.39 -8.06
N ASN A 372 13.54 11.61 -6.98
CA ASN A 372 13.33 10.18 -7.06
C ASN A 372 12.02 9.79 -6.38
N ILE A 373 11.01 9.53 -7.21
CA ILE A 373 9.68 9.09 -6.79
C ILE A 373 9.70 7.73 -6.07
N HIS A 374 10.80 6.97 -6.20
CA HIS A 374 11.02 5.69 -5.53
C HIS A 374 12.23 5.78 -4.58
N PRO A 375 12.09 6.44 -3.41
CA PRO A 375 13.21 6.61 -2.50
C PRO A 375 13.76 5.25 -2.06
N ILE A 376 15.08 5.09 -2.03
CA ILE A 376 15.73 3.78 -1.83
C ILE A 376 15.75 3.35 -0.36
N HIS A 377 15.59 4.30 0.56
CA HIS A 377 15.53 4.05 1.99
C HIS A 377 14.13 3.63 2.40
N LYS A 378 13.93 2.33 2.63
CA LYS A 378 12.64 1.74 3.02
C LYS A 378 12.57 1.35 4.50
N GLU A 379 13.69 1.43 5.20
CA GLU A 379 13.83 1.04 6.60
C GLU A 379 12.87 1.78 7.50
N VAL A 380 12.90 3.12 7.44
CA VAL A 380 12.12 3.99 8.33
C VAL A 380 10.62 3.81 8.09
N ILE A 381 10.21 3.67 6.82
CA ILE A 381 8.80 3.46 6.46
C ILE A 381 8.30 2.12 7.01
N GLY A 382 9.05 1.03 6.78
CA GLY A 382 8.67 -0.29 7.30
C GLY A 382 8.71 -0.36 8.82
N GLU A 383 9.65 0.31 9.48
CA GLU A 383 9.70 0.41 10.94
C GLU A 383 8.47 1.13 11.51
N ARG A 384 8.11 2.28 10.97
CA ARG A 384 6.91 3.02 11.39
C ARG A 384 5.65 2.22 11.14
N LEU A 385 5.56 1.53 10.00
CA LEU A 385 4.45 0.63 9.71
C LEU A 385 4.35 -0.50 10.75
N GLY A 386 5.48 -1.13 11.11
CA GLY A 386 5.52 -2.17 12.12
C GLY A 386 5.08 -1.68 13.49
N LYS A 387 5.57 -0.52 13.92
CA LYS A 387 5.17 0.09 15.19
C LYS A 387 3.69 0.47 15.22
N SER A 388 3.13 1.00 14.12
CA SER A 388 1.71 1.32 14.03
C SER A 388 0.85 0.05 14.12
N VAL A 389 1.25 -1.05 13.47
CA VAL A 389 0.56 -2.35 13.60
C VAL A 389 0.65 -2.92 15.03
N LEU A 390 1.81 -2.83 15.67
CA LEU A 390 1.99 -3.25 17.07
C LEU A 390 1.07 -2.45 18.02
N LEU A 391 0.94 -1.15 17.78
CA LEU A 391 0.03 -0.29 18.53
C LEU A 391 -1.44 -0.67 18.33
N HIS A 392 -1.90 -0.75 17.07
CA HIS A 392 -3.35 -0.83 16.79
C HIS A 392 -3.90 -2.25 16.65
N TYR A 393 -3.12 -3.19 16.10
CA TYR A 393 -3.57 -4.58 15.94
C TYR A 393 -3.23 -5.43 17.17
N TYR A 394 -1.99 -5.35 17.66
CA TYR A 394 -1.56 -6.11 18.83
C TYR A 394 -1.90 -5.43 20.17
N ASN A 395 -2.36 -4.18 20.15
CA ASN A 395 -2.68 -3.38 21.35
C ASN A 395 -1.49 -3.24 22.32
N TYR A 396 -0.26 -3.22 21.79
CA TYR A 396 0.91 -2.96 22.62
C TYR A 396 0.98 -1.51 23.04
N CYS A 397 1.35 -1.29 24.31
CA CYS A 397 1.53 0.04 24.88
C CYS A 397 2.89 0.63 24.43
N ILE A 398 2.98 0.95 23.15
CA ILE A 398 4.13 1.59 22.52
C ILE A 398 3.68 2.84 21.76
N TYR A 399 4.61 3.71 21.39
CA TYR A 399 4.32 4.82 20.50
C TYR A 399 4.62 4.39 19.06
N GLY A 400 3.54 4.14 18.31
CA GLY A 400 3.61 3.67 16.92
C GLY A 400 3.22 4.69 15.87
N ASP A 401 2.59 5.79 16.27
CA ASP A 401 2.07 6.82 15.38
C ASP A 401 2.75 8.18 15.59
N ALA A 402 2.60 9.03 14.57
CA ALA A 402 2.97 10.43 14.65
C ALA A 402 2.16 11.18 15.72
N PRO A 403 2.66 12.31 16.25
CA PRO A 403 1.87 13.16 17.11
C PRO A 403 0.59 13.60 16.43
N THR A 404 -0.52 13.46 17.16
CA THR A 404 -1.86 13.79 16.70
C THR A 404 -2.35 15.03 17.43
N MET A 405 -2.99 15.95 16.69
CA MET A 405 -3.61 17.14 17.27
C MET A 405 -4.81 16.72 18.15
N ILE A 406 -4.78 17.08 19.42
CA ILE A 406 -5.87 16.78 20.38
C ILE A 406 -6.74 18.01 20.70
N SER A 407 -6.24 19.21 20.42
CA SER A 407 -6.98 20.46 20.64
C SER A 407 -6.42 21.59 19.80
N ILE A 408 -7.31 22.38 19.21
CA ILE A 408 -6.99 23.67 18.57
C ILE A 408 -7.85 24.72 19.24
N LYS A 409 -7.24 25.79 19.77
CA LYS A 409 -7.96 26.86 20.50
C LYS A 409 -7.39 28.22 20.16
N THR A 410 -8.25 29.23 20.07
CA THR A 410 -7.86 30.63 19.94
C THR A 410 -8.10 31.35 21.27
N ILE A 411 -7.03 31.88 21.88
CA ILE A 411 -7.08 32.62 23.14
C ILE A 411 -6.23 33.88 22.97
N ASP A 412 -6.79 35.06 23.29
CA ASP A 412 -6.11 36.36 23.20
C ASP A 412 -5.38 36.59 21.86
N SER A 413 -6.06 36.30 20.75
CA SER A 413 -5.52 36.41 19.37
C SER A 413 -4.32 35.52 19.07
N LYS A 414 -4.04 34.50 19.91
CA LYS A 414 -3.07 33.44 19.63
C LYS A 414 -3.78 32.11 19.39
N LEU A 415 -3.27 31.35 18.43
CA LEU A 415 -3.73 29.99 18.13
C LEU A 415 -2.84 28.98 18.86
N TYR A 416 -3.45 28.09 19.63
CA TYR A 416 -2.80 27.03 20.39
C TYR A 416 -3.18 25.69 19.77
N ILE A 417 -2.19 24.93 19.33
CA ILE A 417 -2.37 23.57 18.80
C ILE A 417 -1.65 22.61 19.73
N LYS A 418 -2.44 21.82 20.46
CA LYS A 418 -1.94 20.83 21.41
C LYS A 418 -1.89 19.45 20.77
N TYR A 419 -0.81 18.72 21.01
CA TYR A 419 -0.59 17.35 20.58
C TYR A 419 -0.68 16.36 21.75
N ASP A 420 -0.86 15.08 21.43
CA ASP A 420 -0.83 13.96 22.37
C ASP A 420 0.59 13.55 22.80
N GLN A 421 1.61 14.14 22.19
CA GLN A 421 3.03 13.87 22.44
C GLN A 421 3.80 15.18 22.65
N THR A 422 4.87 15.13 23.44
CA THR A 422 5.85 16.23 23.47
C THR A 422 6.52 16.32 22.11
N LEU A 423 6.64 17.55 21.60
CA LEU A 423 7.30 17.83 20.34
C LEU A 423 8.71 18.37 20.56
N TYR A 424 9.56 18.17 19.56
CA TYR A 424 10.83 18.87 19.42
C TYR A 424 11.12 19.11 17.94
N TYR A 425 12.04 20.04 17.64
CA TYR A 425 12.49 20.27 16.28
C TYR A 425 14.00 20.12 16.16
N LYS A 426 14.43 19.70 14.97
CA LYS A 426 15.85 19.57 14.61
C LYS A 426 16.29 20.86 13.91
N GLY A 427 17.40 21.45 14.34
CA GLY A 427 17.94 22.71 13.78
C GLY A 427 17.67 23.95 14.64
N GLU A 428 17.83 25.14 14.04
CA GLU A 428 17.77 26.42 14.77
C GLU A 428 16.35 26.98 14.93
N SER A 429 15.41 26.59 14.07
CA SER A 429 14.03 27.09 14.08
C SER A 429 13.06 26.09 13.45
N ILE A 430 11.77 26.22 13.75
CA ILE A 430 10.72 25.40 13.13
C ILE A 430 10.42 25.92 11.71
N HIS A 431 10.35 25.04 10.73
CA HIS A 431 10.11 25.39 9.32
C HIS A 431 8.71 25.00 8.82
N GLU A 432 8.39 25.42 7.60
CA GLU A 432 7.23 24.95 6.81
C GLU A 432 5.84 25.25 7.37
N PHE A 433 5.70 26.27 8.22
CA PHE A 433 4.40 26.84 8.57
C PHE A 433 4.08 28.06 7.73
N GLU A 434 2.88 28.08 7.16
CA GLU A 434 2.39 29.19 6.35
C GLU A 434 0.93 29.50 6.66
N VAL A 435 0.56 30.77 6.60
CA VAL A 435 -0.84 31.19 6.67
C VAL A 435 -1.30 31.74 5.33
N THR A 436 -2.59 31.51 5.02
CA THR A 436 -3.19 32.01 3.78
C THR A 436 -4.62 32.48 3.97
N ASN A 437 -5.05 33.37 3.09
CA ASN A 437 -6.44 33.81 2.93
C ASN A 437 -6.99 33.51 1.53
N GLY A 438 -6.32 32.62 0.80
CA GLY A 438 -6.60 32.27 -0.59
C GLY A 438 -5.89 33.17 -1.62
N PHE A 439 -5.47 34.38 -1.22
CA PHE A 439 -4.78 35.33 -2.12
C PHE A 439 -3.32 35.58 -1.70
N LEU A 440 -3.07 35.69 -0.40
CA LEU A 440 -1.74 35.91 0.18
C LEU A 440 -1.32 34.67 0.95
N ARG A 441 -0.08 34.22 0.76
CA ARG A 441 0.57 33.16 1.53
C ARG A 441 1.79 33.74 2.24
N LYS A 442 1.96 33.46 3.53
CA LYS A 442 3.05 34.02 4.34
C LYS A 442 3.62 32.97 5.29
N CYS A 443 4.93 32.83 5.33
CA CYS A 443 5.63 32.01 6.32
C CYS A 443 5.43 32.59 7.73
N ILE A 444 5.16 31.72 8.70
CA ILE A 444 5.08 32.08 10.12
C ILE A 444 5.85 31.07 10.95
N TYR A 445 6.18 31.45 12.19
CA TYR A 445 7.01 30.64 13.08
C TYR A 445 6.28 30.47 14.42
N PRO A 446 5.99 29.25 14.87
CA PRO A 446 5.40 29.03 16.18
C PRO A 446 6.42 29.17 17.30
N GLU A 447 5.93 29.53 18.48
CA GLU A 447 6.58 29.17 19.74
C GLU A 447 6.20 27.72 20.09
N LEU A 448 7.16 26.92 20.54
CA LEU A 448 6.92 25.56 21.00
C LEU A 448 7.05 25.48 22.52
N GLN A 449 6.02 24.99 23.19
CA GLN A 449 6.00 24.74 24.63
C GLN A 449 5.57 23.30 24.92
N GLY A 450 6.54 22.40 25.07
CA GLY A 450 6.29 20.98 25.35
C GLY A 450 5.53 20.29 24.21
N ASP A 451 4.23 20.08 24.40
CA ASP A 451 3.30 19.44 23.45
C ASP A 451 2.46 20.45 22.64
N THR A 452 2.70 21.75 22.80
CA THR A 452 1.83 22.80 22.27
C THR A 452 2.59 23.77 21.36
N LEU A 453 2.09 23.95 20.13
CA LEU A 453 2.51 25.01 19.21
C LEU A 453 1.63 26.24 19.40
N ILE A 454 2.25 27.42 19.47
CA ILE A 454 1.58 28.70 19.72
C ILE A 454 1.90 29.66 18.58
N PHE A 455 0.87 30.17 17.91
CA PHE A 455 1.00 31.08 16.78
C PHE A 455 0.35 32.43 17.08
N SER A 456 0.97 33.51 16.60
CA SER A 456 0.35 34.83 16.52
C SER A 456 -0.07 35.09 15.07
N ILE A 457 -1.38 35.02 14.79
CA ILE A 457 -1.91 35.07 13.42
C ILE A 457 -2.82 36.30 13.27
N SER A 458 -2.60 37.08 12.19
CA SER A 458 -3.47 38.21 11.82
C SER A 458 -4.86 37.70 11.40
N GLN A 459 -5.91 38.43 11.78
CA GLN A 459 -7.31 38.07 11.47
C GLN A 459 -7.63 38.00 9.97
N GLU A 460 -6.76 38.55 9.12
CA GLU A 460 -6.93 38.49 7.66
C GLU A 460 -6.68 37.08 7.08
N TYR A 461 -5.96 36.21 7.80
CA TYR A 461 -5.66 34.85 7.37
C TYR A 461 -6.69 33.87 7.90
N THR A 462 -7.12 32.95 7.04
CA THR A 462 -8.21 32.02 7.32
C THR A 462 -7.73 30.58 7.49
N GLU A 463 -6.52 30.26 7.03
CA GLU A 463 -5.97 28.91 7.07
C GLU A 463 -4.53 28.90 7.56
N LEU A 464 -4.19 27.85 8.31
CA LEU A 464 -2.81 27.49 8.67
C LEU A 464 -2.42 26.20 7.95
N LEU A 465 -1.25 26.23 7.33
CA LEU A 465 -0.67 25.14 6.56
C LEU A 465 0.63 24.68 7.24
N TYR A 466 0.86 23.38 7.29
CA TYR A 466 2.14 22.79 7.69
C TYR A 466 2.64 21.80 6.63
N ALA A 467 3.90 21.95 6.20
CA ALA A 467 4.55 21.07 5.23
C ALA A 467 3.75 20.88 3.92
N TYR A 468 3.03 21.94 3.52
CA TYR A 468 2.06 21.95 2.40
C TYR A 468 2.73 22.34 1.07
N LYS A 469 3.77 21.60 0.69
CA LYS A 469 4.54 21.76 -0.56
C LYS A 469 4.88 20.39 -1.14
N ASN A 470 5.33 20.31 -2.37
CA ASN A 470 5.75 19.03 -2.95
C ASN A 470 6.95 18.41 -2.17
N TYR A 471 7.96 19.21 -1.86
CA TYR A 471 9.15 18.79 -1.11
C TYR A 471 9.49 19.74 0.06
N PRO A 472 8.77 19.63 1.20
CA PRO A 472 9.00 20.48 2.37
C PRO A 472 10.26 20.07 3.16
N ILE A 473 10.84 21.02 3.89
CA ILE A 473 11.86 20.74 4.92
C ILE A 473 11.18 20.25 6.19
N VAL A 474 11.30 18.95 6.49
CA VAL A 474 10.65 18.33 7.65
C VAL A 474 11.58 18.33 8.86
N ASN A 475 11.26 19.16 9.85
CA ASN A 475 12.08 19.27 11.05
C ASN A 475 11.36 19.21 12.40
N LEU A 476 10.04 18.98 12.45
CA LEU A 476 9.25 18.93 13.69
C LEU A 476 8.75 17.50 13.97
N TYR A 477 9.10 16.97 15.14
CA TYR A 477 8.95 15.56 15.49
C TYR A 477 8.27 15.39 16.86
N GLY A 478 7.60 14.25 17.02
CA GLY A 478 7.18 13.74 18.31
C GLY A 478 8.30 13.05 19.06
N SER A 479 8.04 12.66 20.31
CA SER A 479 9.01 12.06 21.25
C SER A 479 9.68 10.77 20.76
N TYR A 480 9.24 10.20 19.62
CA TYR A 480 9.71 8.94 19.06
C TYR A 480 10.31 9.07 17.65
N ASP A 481 10.82 10.26 17.29
CA ASP A 481 11.44 10.54 15.98
C ASP A 481 10.50 10.30 14.78
N ILE A 482 9.18 10.37 15.00
CA ILE A 482 8.17 10.40 13.93
C ILE A 482 7.76 11.86 13.72
N PRO A 483 7.87 12.40 12.49
CA PRO A 483 7.49 13.79 12.23
C PRO A 483 5.98 13.97 12.37
N ILE A 484 5.55 15.19 12.72
CA ILE A 484 4.11 15.49 12.71
C ILE A 484 3.56 15.40 11.28
N ALA A 485 2.29 15.01 11.15
CA ALA A 485 1.65 14.91 9.86
C ALA A 485 1.50 16.30 9.20
N PRO A 486 1.71 16.42 7.88
CA PRO A 486 1.31 17.59 7.09
C PRO A 486 -0.18 17.87 7.25
N PHE A 487 -0.57 19.14 7.35
CA PHE A 487 -1.96 19.50 7.50
C PHE A 487 -2.30 20.86 6.89
N ARG A 488 -3.60 21.07 6.71
CA ARG A 488 -4.25 22.35 6.48
C ARG A 488 -5.44 22.44 7.43
N ILE A 489 -5.52 23.50 8.22
CA ILE A 489 -6.65 23.75 9.12
C ILE A 489 -7.26 25.12 8.85
N ASN A 490 -8.58 25.22 8.97
CA ASN A 490 -9.29 26.49 8.94
C ASN A 490 -9.24 27.10 10.35
N ILE A 491 -8.71 28.32 10.46
CA ILE A 491 -8.50 29.02 11.74
C ILE A 491 -9.83 29.48 12.35
N ASN A 492 -10.81 29.83 11.49
CA ASN A 492 -12.08 30.45 11.90
C ASN A 492 -13.13 29.44 12.37
N ASN A 493 -12.97 28.16 12.06
CA ASN A 493 -13.93 27.11 12.40
C ASN A 493 -13.62 26.39 13.73
N ASN A 494 -12.58 26.79 14.48
CA ASN A 494 -12.10 26.09 15.68
C ASN A 494 -12.60 26.72 17.00
N VAL A 495 -13.86 27.16 17.05
CA VAL A 495 -14.49 27.69 18.27
C VAL A 495 -15.09 26.57 19.11
#